data_AF-A0A809XYC8-F1
#
_entry.id   AF-A0A809XYC8-F1
#
_cell.length_a   1.000
_cell.length_b   1.000
_cell.length_c   1.000
_cell.angle_alpha   90.00
_cell.angle_beta   90.00
_cell.angle_gamma   90.00
#
_symmetry.space_group_name_H-M   'P 1'
#
loop_
_entity.id
_entity.type
_entity.pdbx_description
1 polymer ?
#
loop_
_entity_poly.entity_id
_entity_poly.type
_entity_poly.pdbx_seq_one_letter_code
_entity_poly.pdbx_strand_id
1 'polypeptide(L)'
;MPRADLDLHFNRIEQLVAEMRQFVPTDVVGVAQFRADLAGLLVVSMAASYESCVKETLINYATNHHVAFGNFATNNFAKLNSRIAIKDLNKYARTFDDGVHSRFRQALAERKRRIDARIGKNIEASYEQILSWRHDFAHAGIRNTTIEEAVVTHRLAKRVLYAFDDAFNAP
;
A
#
# COMPACT_ATOMS: atom_id res chain seq x y z
N MET A 1 -15.44 0.80 2.30
CA MET A 1 -14.65 0.04 3.29
C MET A 1 -14.33 0.98 4.42
N PRO A 2 -14.74 0.70 5.66
CA PRO A 2 -14.25 1.45 6.81
C PRO A 2 -12.72 1.42 6.89
N ARG A 3 -12.12 2.53 7.32
CA ARG A 3 -10.66 2.62 7.60
C ARG A 3 -10.14 1.50 8.51
N ALA A 4 -10.99 0.98 9.39
CA ALA A 4 -10.68 -0.17 10.25
C ALA A 4 -10.26 -1.42 9.46
N ASP A 5 -10.82 -1.62 8.28
CA ASP A 5 -10.49 -2.79 7.46
C ASP A 5 -9.12 -2.61 6.77
N LEU A 6 -8.72 -1.36 6.44
CA LEU A 6 -7.37 -1.08 5.93
C LEU A 6 -6.35 -1.39 7.03
N ASP A 7 -6.70 -1.04 8.27
CA ASP A 7 -5.86 -1.31 9.43
C ASP A 7 -5.70 -2.81 9.69
N LEU A 8 -6.66 -3.67 9.32
CA LEU A 8 -6.49 -5.13 9.38
C LEU A 8 -5.32 -5.61 8.51
N HIS A 9 -5.26 -5.16 7.24
CA HIS A 9 -4.16 -5.50 6.33
C HIS A 9 -2.81 -4.99 6.87
N PHE A 10 -2.77 -3.77 7.42
CA PHE A 10 -1.54 -3.21 7.97
C PHE A 10 -1.12 -3.85 9.30
N ASN A 11 -2.06 -4.27 10.14
CA ASN A 11 -1.76 -4.98 11.38
C ASN A 11 -1.10 -6.33 11.10
N ARG A 12 -1.52 -7.04 10.05
CA ARG A 12 -0.87 -8.28 9.61
C ARG A 12 0.60 -8.05 9.22
N ILE A 13 0.90 -6.92 8.58
CA ILE A 13 2.29 -6.54 8.25
C ILE A 13 3.10 -6.24 9.52
N GLU A 14 2.54 -5.51 10.49
CA GLU A 14 3.23 -5.23 11.75
C GLU A 14 3.46 -6.51 12.58
N GLN A 15 2.53 -7.49 12.55
CA GLN A 15 2.72 -8.81 13.16
C GLN A 15 3.87 -9.58 12.50
N LEU A 16 3.91 -9.65 11.16
CA LEU A 16 5.01 -10.25 10.40
C LEU A 16 6.36 -9.63 10.79
N VAL A 17 6.41 -8.31 10.92
CA VAL A 17 7.62 -7.58 11.33
C VAL A 17 8.04 -7.94 12.76
N ALA A 18 7.09 -8.07 13.67
CA ALA A 18 7.36 -8.47 15.05
C ALA A 18 7.96 -9.89 15.10
N GLU A 19 7.36 -10.84 14.37
CA GLU A 19 7.87 -12.21 14.25
C GLU A 19 9.28 -12.25 13.65
N MET A 20 9.52 -11.53 12.55
CA MET A 20 10.85 -11.46 11.93
C MET A 20 11.92 -10.93 12.90
N ARG A 21 11.58 -9.92 13.72
CA ARG A 21 12.49 -9.38 14.74
C ARG A 21 12.74 -10.33 15.89
N GLN A 22 11.71 -11.06 16.31
CA GLN A 22 11.82 -12.04 17.39
C GLN A 22 12.67 -13.25 16.98
N PHE A 23 12.43 -13.80 15.80
CA PHE A 23 13.05 -15.07 15.38
C PHE A 23 14.35 -14.89 14.61
N VAL A 24 14.62 -13.70 14.07
CA VAL A 24 15.84 -13.43 13.29
C VAL A 24 16.44 -12.09 13.69
N PRO A 25 16.92 -11.93 14.93
CA PRO A 25 17.42 -10.65 15.42
C PRO A 25 18.74 -10.23 14.74
N THR A 26 19.11 -8.95 14.86
CA THR A 26 20.24 -8.35 14.12
C THR A 26 21.62 -8.71 14.68
N ASP A 27 21.68 -9.18 15.91
CA ASP A 27 22.89 -9.48 16.67
C ASP A 27 23.41 -10.92 16.47
N VAL A 28 22.63 -11.78 15.81
CA VAL A 28 23.05 -13.16 15.53
C VAL A 28 23.99 -13.19 14.33
N VAL A 29 25.16 -13.77 14.53
CA VAL A 29 26.18 -13.91 13.48
C VAL A 29 25.66 -14.80 12.34
N GLY A 30 25.85 -14.36 11.10
CA GLY A 30 25.50 -15.13 9.89
C GLY A 30 24.05 -14.96 9.40
N VAL A 31 23.18 -14.25 10.11
CA VAL A 31 21.77 -14.07 9.68
C VAL A 31 21.54 -12.96 8.66
N ALA A 32 22.57 -12.19 8.32
CA ALA A 32 22.44 -10.99 7.47
C ALA A 32 21.78 -11.28 6.12
N GLN A 33 22.19 -12.35 5.45
CA GLN A 33 21.63 -12.73 4.16
C GLN A 33 20.16 -13.16 4.26
N PHE A 34 19.84 -13.97 5.28
CA PHE A 34 18.46 -14.40 5.53
C PHE A 34 17.55 -13.22 5.88
N ARG A 35 18.02 -12.26 6.69
CA ARG A 35 17.28 -11.02 6.96
C ARG A 35 17.03 -10.19 5.71
N ALA A 36 17.98 -10.16 4.78
CA ALA A 36 17.82 -9.46 3.51
C ALA A 36 16.79 -10.17 2.59
N ASP A 37 16.74 -11.51 2.60
CA ASP A 37 15.66 -12.28 1.95
C ASP A 37 14.30 -12.00 2.59
N LEU A 38 14.23 -11.96 3.93
CA LEU A 38 13.00 -11.62 4.66
C LEU A 38 12.54 -10.19 4.38
N ALA A 39 13.45 -9.22 4.25
CA ALA A 39 13.11 -7.86 3.85
C ALA A 39 12.48 -7.82 2.45
N GLY A 40 13.02 -8.59 1.50
CA GLY A 40 12.44 -8.77 0.18
C GLY A 40 11.04 -9.40 0.19
N LEU A 41 10.85 -10.48 0.96
CA LEU A 41 9.55 -11.12 1.13
C LEU A 41 8.54 -10.20 1.84
N LEU A 42 9.01 -9.37 2.77
CA LEU A 42 8.19 -8.39 3.47
C LEU A 42 7.66 -7.33 2.51
N VAL A 43 8.49 -6.74 1.64
CA VAL A 43 8.02 -5.74 0.67
C VAL A 43 7.05 -6.33 -0.37
N VAL A 44 7.24 -7.59 -0.76
CA VAL A 44 6.27 -8.32 -1.58
C VAL A 44 4.93 -8.44 -0.87
N SER A 45 4.93 -8.80 0.41
CA SER A 45 3.72 -8.91 1.24
C SER A 45 3.03 -7.55 1.43
N MET A 46 3.81 -6.47 1.61
CA MET A 46 3.30 -5.10 1.70
C MET A 46 2.62 -4.68 0.40
N ALA A 47 3.25 -4.90 -0.75
CA ALA A 47 2.69 -4.55 -2.05
C ALA A 47 1.40 -5.35 -2.36
N ALA A 48 1.36 -6.64 -2.01
CA ALA A 48 0.15 -7.45 -2.12
C ALA A 48 -0.98 -6.91 -1.23
N SER A 49 -0.65 -6.49 0.01
CA SER A 49 -1.63 -5.87 0.91
C SER A 49 -2.17 -4.55 0.33
N TYR A 50 -1.32 -3.77 -0.34
CA TYR A 50 -1.76 -2.53 -1.00
C TYR A 50 -2.75 -2.80 -2.12
N GLU A 51 -2.51 -3.86 -2.89
CA GLU A 51 -3.42 -4.31 -3.93
C GLU A 51 -4.78 -4.73 -3.37
N SER A 52 -4.79 -5.52 -2.29
CA SER A 52 -6.02 -5.91 -1.60
C SER A 52 -6.81 -4.70 -1.10
N CYS A 53 -6.15 -3.76 -0.41
CA CYS A 53 -6.82 -2.54 0.06
C CYS A 53 -7.48 -1.77 -1.09
N VAL A 54 -6.78 -1.58 -2.22
CA VAL A 54 -7.33 -0.85 -3.36
C VAL A 54 -8.50 -1.61 -3.98
N LYS A 55 -8.38 -2.93 -4.19
CA LYS A 55 -9.48 -3.78 -4.69
C LYS A 55 -10.72 -3.64 -3.82
N GLU A 56 -10.55 -3.81 -2.51
CA GLU A 56 -11.65 -3.77 -1.55
C GLU A 56 -12.30 -2.38 -1.48
N THR A 57 -11.52 -1.29 -1.48
CA THR A 57 -12.08 0.07 -1.56
C THR A 57 -12.95 0.24 -2.81
N LEU A 58 -12.46 -0.16 -3.99
CA LEU A 58 -13.18 -0.01 -5.26
C LEU A 58 -14.45 -0.87 -5.31
N ILE A 59 -14.36 -2.15 -4.92
CA ILE A 59 -15.48 -3.09 -4.93
C ILE A 59 -16.56 -2.65 -3.94
N ASN A 60 -16.16 -2.24 -2.72
CA ASN A 60 -17.09 -1.79 -1.71
C ASN A 60 -17.83 -0.51 -2.16
N TYR A 61 -17.11 0.45 -2.75
CA TYR A 61 -17.75 1.65 -3.29
C TYR A 61 -18.78 1.30 -4.37
N ALA A 62 -18.40 0.47 -5.35
CA ALA A 62 -19.29 0.03 -6.42
C ALA A 62 -20.53 -0.70 -5.88
N THR A 63 -20.34 -1.58 -4.91
CA THR A 63 -21.41 -2.38 -4.30
C THR A 63 -22.40 -1.51 -3.52
N ASN A 64 -21.90 -0.50 -2.81
CA ASN A 64 -22.73 0.46 -2.07
C ASN A 64 -23.63 1.30 -2.99
N HIS A 65 -23.21 1.53 -4.24
CA HIS A 65 -24.07 2.14 -5.25
C HIS A 65 -25.10 1.16 -5.81
N HIS A 66 -24.64 -0.03 -6.22
CA HIS A 66 -25.54 -1.10 -6.68
C HIS A 66 -24.81 -2.45 -6.72
N VAL A 67 -25.48 -3.54 -6.33
CA VAL A 67 -24.90 -4.90 -6.33
C VAL A 67 -24.34 -5.33 -7.70
N ALA A 68 -25.03 -4.97 -8.79
CA ALA A 68 -24.55 -5.29 -10.14
C ALA A 68 -23.23 -4.57 -10.49
N PHE A 69 -23.05 -3.33 -10.00
CA PHE A 69 -21.78 -2.61 -10.15
C PHE A 69 -20.69 -3.22 -9.28
N GLY A 70 -21.03 -3.69 -8.08
CA GLY A 70 -20.14 -4.50 -7.25
C GLY A 70 -19.61 -5.74 -7.97
N ASN A 71 -20.50 -6.51 -8.61
CA ASN A 71 -20.12 -7.69 -9.39
C ASN A 71 -19.25 -7.32 -10.60
N PHE A 72 -19.61 -6.25 -11.32
CA PHE A 72 -18.81 -5.74 -12.44
C PHE A 72 -17.41 -5.31 -11.98
N ALA A 73 -17.31 -4.54 -10.90
CA ALA A 73 -16.04 -4.09 -10.33
C ALA A 73 -15.19 -5.28 -9.88
N THR A 74 -15.79 -6.28 -9.22
CA THR A 74 -15.10 -7.51 -8.80
C THR A 74 -14.47 -8.22 -10.00
N ASN A 75 -15.22 -8.40 -11.09
CA ASN A 75 -14.70 -9.04 -12.30
C ASN A 75 -13.63 -8.19 -13.01
N ASN A 76 -13.86 -6.87 -13.11
CA ASN A 76 -12.96 -5.95 -13.79
C ASN A 76 -11.62 -5.80 -13.05
N PHE A 77 -11.65 -5.84 -11.72
CA PHE A 77 -10.47 -5.67 -10.86
C PHE A 77 -9.91 -6.99 -10.32
N ALA A 78 -10.48 -8.15 -10.67
CA ALA A 78 -9.97 -9.47 -10.27
C ALA A 78 -8.47 -9.63 -10.60
N LYS A 79 -8.07 -9.12 -11.78
CA LYS A 79 -6.70 -9.16 -12.29
C LYS A 79 -5.92 -7.85 -12.10
N LEU A 80 -6.31 -6.99 -11.15
CA LEU A 80 -5.40 -5.90 -10.75
C LEU A 80 -4.06 -6.53 -10.43
N ASN A 81 -3.02 -6.00 -11.05
CA ASN A 81 -1.67 -6.52 -10.91
C ASN A 81 -0.99 -5.76 -9.79
N SER A 82 0.02 -6.35 -9.15
CA SER A 82 0.74 -5.82 -7.97
C SER A 82 1.66 -4.62 -8.27
N ARG A 83 1.28 -3.84 -9.29
CA ARG A 83 1.93 -2.61 -9.76
C ARG A 83 0.92 -1.46 -9.81
N ILE A 84 0.10 -1.33 -8.76
CA ILE A 84 -0.84 -0.21 -8.61
C ILE A 84 -0.03 1.04 -8.30
N ALA A 85 0.41 1.78 -9.32
CA ALA A 85 1.10 3.04 -9.10
C ALA A 85 0.09 4.16 -8.78
N ILE A 86 0.59 5.31 -8.32
CA ILE A 86 -0.26 6.46 -7.98
C ILE A 86 -1.07 6.95 -9.19
N LYS A 87 -0.48 6.87 -10.39
CA LYS A 87 -1.20 7.16 -11.64
C LYS A 87 -2.39 6.22 -11.87
N ASP A 88 -2.28 4.96 -11.46
CA ASP A 88 -3.35 3.97 -11.58
C ASP A 88 -4.45 4.27 -10.56
N LEU A 89 -4.10 4.65 -9.33
CA LEU A 89 -5.04 5.14 -8.33
C LEU A 89 -5.85 6.34 -8.85
N ASN A 90 -5.20 7.33 -9.47
CA ASN A 90 -5.89 8.47 -10.07
C ASN A 90 -6.84 8.02 -11.20
N LYS A 91 -6.40 7.08 -12.04
CA LYS A 91 -7.23 6.52 -13.12
C LYS A 91 -8.46 5.79 -12.56
N TYR A 92 -8.31 4.99 -11.51
CA TYR A 92 -9.42 4.27 -10.88
C TYR A 92 -10.41 5.24 -10.25
N ALA A 93 -9.93 6.21 -9.48
CA ALA A 93 -10.77 7.26 -8.91
C ALA A 93 -11.60 7.97 -9.99
N ARG A 94 -10.96 8.35 -11.10
CA ARG A 94 -11.61 9.02 -12.22
C ARG A 94 -12.61 8.13 -12.98
N THR A 95 -12.39 6.82 -13.00
CA THR A 95 -13.31 5.87 -13.65
C THR A 95 -14.66 5.82 -12.96
N PHE A 96 -14.68 6.01 -11.63
CA PHE A 96 -15.91 6.02 -10.86
C PHE A 96 -16.60 7.38 -10.88
N ASP A 97 -15.86 8.46 -10.59
CA ASP A 97 -16.42 9.80 -10.52
C ASP A 97 -15.30 10.88 -10.51
N ASP A 98 -15.50 11.99 -11.24
CA ASP A 98 -14.54 13.10 -11.27
C ASP A 98 -14.45 13.82 -9.90
N GLY A 99 -15.52 13.79 -9.10
CA GLY A 99 -15.53 14.26 -7.72
C GLY A 99 -14.66 13.41 -6.80
N VAL A 100 -14.77 12.07 -6.87
CA VAL A 100 -13.87 11.13 -6.16
C VAL A 100 -12.41 11.40 -6.52
N HIS A 101 -12.10 11.55 -7.82
CA HIS A 101 -10.75 11.86 -8.27
C HIS A 101 -10.23 13.19 -7.71
N SER A 102 -11.07 14.23 -7.69
CA SER A 102 -10.71 15.53 -7.13
C SER A 102 -10.46 15.45 -5.61
N ARG A 103 -11.32 14.74 -4.87
CA ARG A 103 -11.14 14.48 -3.43
C ARG A 103 -9.84 13.73 -3.15
N PHE A 104 -9.53 12.70 -3.93
CA PHE A 104 -8.30 11.94 -3.78
C PHE A 104 -7.06 12.83 -3.97
N ARG A 105 -7.03 13.62 -5.05
CA ARG A 105 -5.91 14.53 -5.31
C ARG A 105 -5.74 15.55 -4.19
N GLN A 106 -6.83 16.12 -3.70
CA GLN A 106 -6.81 17.08 -2.60
C GLN A 106 -6.30 16.44 -1.30
N ALA A 107 -6.87 15.30 -0.90
CA ALA A 107 -6.50 14.58 0.31
C ALA A 107 -5.03 14.13 0.28
N LEU A 108 -4.56 13.63 -0.87
CA LEU A 108 -3.18 13.22 -1.05
C LEU A 108 -2.22 14.42 -0.95
N ALA A 109 -2.53 15.53 -1.65
CA ALA A 109 -1.71 16.73 -1.63
C ALA A 109 -1.62 17.36 -0.23
N GLU A 110 -2.74 17.41 0.48
CA GLU A 110 -2.79 17.91 1.86
C GLU A 110 -1.95 17.04 2.81
N ARG A 111 -2.13 15.72 2.76
CA ARG A 111 -1.35 14.78 3.59
C ARG A 111 0.14 14.85 3.26
N LYS A 112 0.49 14.93 1.99
CA LYS A 112 1.87 15.13 1.53
C LYS A 112 2.46 16.40 2.13
N ARG A 113 1.80 17.54 1.98
CA ARG A 113 2.27 18.83 2.52
C ARG A 113 2.47 18.76 4.04
N ARG A 114 1.51 18.18 4.77
CA ARG A 114 1.60 18.06 6.24
C ARG A 114 2.78 17.18 6.69
N ILE A 115 3.04 16.08 6.01
CA ILE A 115 4.13 15.16 6.36
C ILE A 115 5.48 15.74 5.95
N ASP A 116 5.57 16.33 4.76
CA ASP A 116 6.77 16.99 4.26
C ASP A 116 7.19 18.14 5.18
N ALA A 117 6.26 19.03 5.57
CA ALA A 117 6.55 20.12 6.50
C ALA A 117 7.01 19.64 7.89
N ARG A 118 6.60 18.44 8.32
CA ARG A 118 6.90 17.93 9.66
C ARG A 118 8.21 17.14 9.73
N ILE A 119 8.50 16.33 8.71
CA ILE A 119 9.63 15.38 8.74
C ILE A 119 10.44 15.35 7.44
N GLY A 120 10.14 16.21 6.46
CA GLY A 120 10.86 16.30 5.18
C GLY A 120 10.75 15.05 4.30
N LYS A 121 9.66 14.28 4.43
CA LYS A 121 9.47 13.02 3.70
C LYS A 121 8.28 13.07 2.76
N ASN A 122 8.45 12.48 1.58
CA ASN A 122 7.42 12.35 0.56
C ASN A 122 6.73 10.97 0.62
N ILE A 123 5.43 10.96 0.89
CA ILE A 123 4.63 9.73 0.97
C ILE A 123 4.43 9.04 -0.38
N GLU A 124 4.38 9.81 -1.47
CA GLU A 124 4.23 9.28 -2.83
C GLU A 124 5.49 8.52 -3.23
N ALA A 125 6.65 9.14 -3.04
CA ALA A 125 7.95 8.51 -3.28
C ALA A 125 8.12 7.24 -2.42
N SER A 126 7.70 7.28 -1.15
CA SER A 126 7.74 6.10 -0.27
C SER A 126 6.86 4.96 -0.80
N TYR A 127 5.68 5.29 -1.33
CA TYR A 127 4.77 4.31 -1.91
C TYR A 127 5.36 3.68 -3.18
N GLU A 128 5.90 4.49 -4.08
CA GLU A 128 6.58 4.01 -5.29
C GLU A 128 7.82 3.18 -4.96
N GLN A 129 8.54 3.52 -3.89
CA GLN A 129 9.72 2.78 -3.43
C GLN A 129 9.36 1.34 -3.01
N ILE A 130 8.26 1.12 -2.28
CA ILE A 130 7.79 -0.23 -1.92
C ILE A 130 7.52 -1.06 -3.18
N LEU A 131 6.88 -0.46 -4.19
CA LEU A 131 6.58 -1.15 -5.44
C LEU A 131 7.86 -1.45 -6.24
N SER A 132 8.83 -0.54 -6.21
CA SER A 132 10.16 -0.74 -6.82
C SER A 132 10.88 -1.92 -6.16
N TRP A 133 11.00 -1.92 -4.84
CA TRP A 133 11.65 -3.03 -4.12
C TRP A 133 10.95 -4.37 -4.35
N ARG A 134 9.61 -4.40 -4.39
CA ARG A 134 8.87 -5.60 -4.76
C ARG A 134 9.20 -6.06 -6.18
N HIS A 135 9.35 -5.16 -7.14
CA HIS A 135 9.72 -5.51 -8.50
C HIS A 135 11.14 -6.10 -8.56
N ASP A 136 12.10 -5.40 -7.96
CA ASP A 136 13.50 -5.78 -7.92
C ASP A 136 13.72 -7.14 -7.26
N PHE A 137 13.03 -7.38 -6.14
CA PHE A 137 13.15 -8.65 -5.42
C PHE A 137 12.43 -9.79 -6.17
N ALA A 138 11.17 -9.62 -6.56
CA ALA A 138 10.37 -10.70 -7.13
C ALA A 138 10.81 -11.12 -8.54
N HIS A 139 11.43 -10.22 -9.32
CA HIS A 139 11.84 -10.51 -10.69
C HIS A 139 13.35 -10.58 -10.89
N ALA A 140 14.13 -9.79 -10.15
CA ALA A 140 15.58 -9.74 -10.31
C ALA A 140 16.35 -10.34 -9.11
N GLY A 141 15.65 -10.77 -8.05
CA GLY A 141 16.28 -11.33 -6.85
C GLY A 141 17.15 -10.33 -6.07
N ILE A 142 16.98 -9.03 -6.33
CA ILE A 142 17.82 -7.99 -5.76
C ILE A 142 17.30 -7.58 -4.38
N ARG A 143 18.19 -7.60 -3.39
CA ARG A 143 17.91 -7.28 -1.98
C ARG A 143 18.25 -5.82 -1.70
N ASN A 144 17.37 -4.91 -2.15
CA ASN A 144 17.60 -3.45 -2.13
C ASN A 144 17.22 -2.75 -0.81
N THR A 145 16.82 -3.50 0.22
CA THR A 145 16.35 -2.90 1.46
C THR A 145 16.59 -3.80 2.67
N THR A 146 16.37 -3.22 3.86
CA THR A 146 16.36 -3.92 5.14
C THR A 146 14.93 -3.98 5.70
N ILE A 147 14.69 -4.85 6.68
CA ILE A 147 13.38 -4.94 7.35
C ILE A 147 13.01 -3.58 7.96
N GLU A 148 13.96 -2.92 8.61
CA GLU A 148 13.77 -1.64 9.30
C GLU A 148 13.41 -0.51 8.32
N GLU A 149 14.13 -0.45 7.19
CA GLU A 149 13.87 0.53 6.13
C GLU A 149 12.52 0.28 5.45
N ALA A 150 12.19 -0.97 5.12
CA ALA A 150 10.90 -1.35 4.57
C ALA A 150 9.74 -0.93 5.48
N VAL A 151 9.87 -1.13 6.79
CA VAL A 151 8.84 -0.75 7.78
C VAL A 151 8.65 0.76 7.86
N VAL A 152 9.74 1.54 7.92
CA VAL A 152 9.65 3.01 7.95
C VAL A 152 9.00 3.53 6.68
N THR A 153 9.38 2.96 5.53
CA THR A 153 8.85 3.34 4.22
C THR A 153 7.37 2.99 4.11
N HIS A 154 6.97 1.79 4.54
CA HIS A 154 5.59 1.33 4.60
C HIS A 154 4.69 2.26 5.43
N ARG A 155 5.17 2.74 6.59
CA ARG A 155 4.42 3.66 7.46
C ARG A 155 4.07 4.99 6.79
N LEU A 156 4.90 5.43 5.84
CA LEU A 156 4.65 6.61 5.01
C LEU A 156 3.76 6.27 3.82
N ALA A 157 4.11 5.20 3.10
CA ALA A 157 3.40 4.74 1.91
C ALA A 157 1.91 4.44 2.19
N LYS A 158 1.57 3.83 3.33
CA LYS A 158 0.16 3.55 3.69
C LYS A 158 -0.70 4.80 3.81
N ARG A 159 -0.10 5.99 3.97
CA ARG A 159 -0.83 7.28 3.97
C ARG A 159 -1.47 7.59 2.62
N VAL A 160 -0.90 7.09 1.53
CA VAL A 160 -1.49 7.16 0.18
C VAL A 160 -2.78 6.34 0.14
N LEU A 161 -2.77 5.12 0.67
CA LEU A 161 -3.94 4.24 0.71
C LEU A 161 -5.06 4.80 1.59
N TYR A 162 -4.73 5.37 2.75
CA TYR A 162 -5.75 6.08 3.54
C TYR A 162 -6.32 7.30 2.79
N ALA A 163 -5.51 8.04 2.03
CA ALA A 163 -6.03 9.17 1.25
C ALA A 163 -6.97 8.69 0.12
N PHE A 164 -6.63 7.55 -0.48
CA PHE A 164 -7.44 6.90 -1.49
C PHE A 164 -8.77 6.43 -0.89
N ASP A 165 -8.74 5.67 0.20
CA ASP A 165 -9.95 5.20 0.88
C ASP A 165 -10.84 6.35 1.36
N ASP A 166 -10.27 7.41 1.95
CA ASP A 166 -11.03 8.61 2.34
C ASP A 166 -11.75 9.24 1.14
N ALA A 167 -11.16 9.25 -0.06
CA ALA A 167 -11.80 9.87 -1.22
C ALA A 167 -13.09 9.15 -1.67
N PHE A 168 -13.16 7.85 -1.43
CA PHE A 168 -14.31 6.99 -1.77
C PHE A 168 -15.34 6.91 -0.64
N ASN A 169 -14.93 7.04 0.62
CA ASN A 169 -15.82 6.87 1.77
C ASN A 169 -16.10 8.16 2.56
N ALA A 170 -15.48 9.30 2.21
CA ALA A 170 -15.81 10.59 2.83
C ALA A 170 -17.29 10.94 2.57
N PRO A 171 -17.99 11.47 3.60
CA PRO A 171 -19.40 11.85 3.51
C PRO A 171 -19.66 12.95 2.49
#